data_AF-A0AAE3K4H9-F1
#
_entry.id   AF-A0AAE3K4H9-F1
#
_cell.length_a   1.000
_cell.length_b   1.000
_cell.length_c   1.000
_cell.angle_alpha   90.00
_cell.angle_beta   90.00
_cell.angle_gamma   90.00
#
_symmetry.space_group_name_H-M   'P 1'
#
loop_
_entity.id
_entity.type
_entity.pdbx_description
1 polymer ?
#
loop_
_entity_poly.entity_id
_entity_poly.type
_entity_poly.pdbx_seq_one_letter_code
_entity_poly.pdbx_strand_id
1 'polypeptide(L)'
;MNYSLIITGLFFLFNPEVNILDILPDFIGIILIMRGFRPITSVSATAEESYRNFSRYLAVSAVKAAALIPMISVASSDPSFYMLFTLVFAVLELIFAIPAFSGLWETVSDSAEFAGVSLPSGFRAAGGFTAAFLTLRSFFALAPELVYLYIIQEDGAVYPLAPYKSVLVMICLAVGLILGLVWLICTSRVFGALKRNKALTLDITRRLSEVRVTVAGTVKKVVPKLTLYIKIAAFFTVPFCIDGIPVLPLVVASVLMIFVSKQAEVLYGSPARKPKKLSVISSVLSAVSFIATLVFCVLHQQQAVLSIKRLYLQFTVPAVLRLASCVIFAVLLIRIGEILKKTVREHTGSDNSLPSESRSREELALKTGLAFRIGAVLVIVSTAVAYLLLYTVPVYQIFASAASLVWAGYISRVMESVAAGVGEKYPD
;
A
#
# COMPACT_ATOMS: atom_id res chain seq x y z
N MET A 1 3.58 -13.53 -19.49
CA MET A 1 3.05 -12.20 -19.09
C MET A 1 1.55 -12.17 -19.32
N ASN A 2 0.75 -11.51 -18.48
CA ASN A 2 -0.71 -11.40 -18.67
C ASN A 2 -1.08 -9.99 -19.14
N TYR A 3 -1.12 -9.82 -20.46
CA TYR A 3 -1.46 -8.56 -21.13
C TYR A 3 -2.88 -8.07 -20.82
N SER A 4 -3.84 -8.97 -20.60
CA SER A 4 -5.22 -8.57 -20.26
C SER A 4 -5.26 -7.81 -18.94
N LEU A 5 -4.52 -8.27 -17.92
CA LEU A 5 -4.43 -7.59 -16.62
C LEU A 5 -3.77 -6.22 -16.72
N ILE A 6 -2.76 -6.08 -17.60
CA ILE A 6 -2.12 -4.79 -17.86
C ILE A 6 -3.15 -3.82 -18.46
N ILE A 7 -3.87 -4.24 -19.51
CA ILE A 7 -4.91 -3.42 -20.15
C ILE A 7 -6.01 -3.02 -19.15
N THR A 8 -6.50 -3.96 -18.34
CA THR A 8 -7.49 -3.63 -17.29
C THR A 8 -6.92 -2.65 -16.28
N GLY A 9 -5.63 -2.75 -15.94
CA GLY A 9 -4.99 -1.79 -15.06
C GLY A 9 -4.89 -0.39 -15.66
N LEU A 10 -4.55 -0.26 -16.94
CA LEU A 10 -4.52 1.01 -17.67
C LEU A 10 -5.90 1.71 -17.69
N PHE A 11 -6.99 0.94 -17.69
CA PHE A 11 -8.35 1.49 -17.58
C PHE A 11 -8.62 2.17 -16.22
N PHE A 12 -7.88 1.88 -15.16
CA PHE A 12 -8.00 2.62 -13.91
C PHE A 12 -7.13 3.88 -13.89
N LEU A 13 -6.29 4.11 -14.90
CA LEU A 13 -5.30 5.19 -14.95
C LEU A 13 -5.62 6.24 -16.03
N PHE A 14 -6.73 6.11 -16.77
CA PHE A 14 -7.06 7.08 -17.83
C PHE A 14 -7.91 8.26 -17.33
N ASN A 15 -8.58 8.12 -16.18
CA ASN A 15 -9.50 9.15 -15.70
C ASN A 15 -8.75 10.42 -15.31
N PRO A 16 -9.37 11.60 -15.49
CA PRO A 16 -8.84 12.83 -14.94
C PRO A 16 -8.93 12.83 -13.42
N GLU A 17 -8.06 13.60 -12.78
CA GLU A 17 -8.05 13.81 -11.33
C GLU A 17 -8.66 15.17 -11.00
N VAL A 18 -9.34 15.26 -9.86
CA VAL A 18 -9.74 16.54 -9.27
C VAL A 18 -8.97 16.70 -7.97
N ASN A 19 -7.94 17.52 -7.98
CA ASN A 19 -7.05 17.74 -6.83
C ASN A 19 -6.28 16.45 -6.48
N ILE A 20 -6.58 15.85 -5.33
CA ILE A 20 -6.07 14.54 -4.90
C ILE A 20 -7.11 13.44 -5.17
N LEU A 21 -8.35 13.82 -5.51
CA LEU A 21 -9.44 12.87 -5.69
C LEU A 21 -9.32 12.16 -7.04
N ASP A 22 -8.97 10.89 -6.95
CA ASP A 22 -9.02 9.96 -8.07
C ASP A 22 -10.41 9.29 -8.10
N ILE A 23 -11.18 9.59 -9.16
CA ILE A 23 -12.53 9.03 -9.37
C ILE A 23 -12.47 7.50 -9.48
N LEU A 24 -11.48 7.00 -10.22
CA LEU A 24 -11.12 5.59 -10.23
C LEU A 24 -9.83 5.44 -9.43
N PRO A 25 -9.77 4.58 -8.40
CA PRO A 25 -8.58 4.53 -7.57
C PRO A 25 -7.37 3.96 -8.32
N ASP A 26 -6.40 4.82 -8.63
CA ASP A 26 -5.20 4.50 -9.40
C ASP A 26 -4.41 3.31 -8.84
N PHE A 27 -4.35 3.17 -7.51
CA PHE A 27 -3.66 2.06 -6.85
C PHE A 27 -4.21 0.69 -7.28
N ILE A 28 -5.51 0.60 -7.63
CA ILE A 28 -6.11 -0.63 -8.17
C ILE A 28 -5.51 -0.92 -9.54
N GLY A 29 -5.43 0.10 -10.40
CA GLY A 29 -4.82 0.02 -11.72
C GLY A 29 -3.36 -0.45 -11.66
N ILE A 30 -2.58 0.18 -10.79
CA ILE A 30 -1.17 -0.16 -10.57
C ILE A 30 -1.01 -1.62 -10.10
N ILE A 31 -1.84 -2.08 -9.16
CA ILE A 31 -1.83 -3.48 -8.69
C ILE A 31 -2.11 -4.46 -9.84
N LEU A 32 -3.04 -4.13 -10.73
CA LEU A 32 -3.38 -4.97 -11.88
C LEU A 32 -2.23 -5.03 -12.89
N ILE A 33 -1.61 -3.90 -13.22
CA ILE A 33 -0.42 -3.84 -14.09
C ILE A 33 0.70 -4.67 -13.49
N MET A 34 1.05 -4.43 -12.22
CA MET A 34 2.08 -5.19 -11.51
C MET A 34 1.81 -6.70 -11.53
N ARG A 35 0.57 -7.13 -11.32
CA ARG A 35 0.19 -8.55 -11.43
C ARG A 35 0.35 -9.09 -12.85
N GLY A 36 0.09 -8.28 -13.87
CA GLY A 36 0.19 -8.63 -15.27
C GLY A 36 1.62 -9.00 -15.68
N PHE A 37 2.61 -8.21 -15.29
CA PHE A 37 4.01 -8.45 -15.68
C PHE A 37 4.88 -9.11 -14.59
N ARG A 38 4.37 -9.32 -13.36
CA ARG A 38 5.08 -10.00 -12.25
C ARG A 38 5.84 -11.27 -12.66
N PRO A 39 5.30 -12.20 -13.47
CA PRO A 39 6.05 -13.42 -13.81
C PRO A 39 7.40 -13.10 -14.44
N ILE A 40 7.47 -12.09 -15.31
CA ILE A 40 8.66 -11.78 -16.11
C ILE A 40 9.81 -11.20 -15.26
N THR A 41 9.52 -10.70 -14.05
CA THR A 41 10.51 -10.18 -13.10
C THR A 41 11.53 -11.21 -12.63
N SER A 42 11.26 -12.51 -12.79
CA SER A 42 12.23 -13.55 -12.48
C SER A 42 13.22 -13.83 -13.61
N VAL A 43 12.98 -13.28 -14.80
CA VAL A 43 13.72 -13.58 -16.04
C VAL A 43 14.44 -12.35 -16.59
N SER A 44 13.92 -11.15 -16.34
CA SER A 44 14.47 -9.89 -16.82
C SER A 44 14.78 -8.94 -15.65
N ALA A 45 16.00 -8.39 -15.63
CA ALA A 45 16.43 -7.40 -14.66
C ALA A 45 15.69 -6.06 -14.85
N THR A 46 15.44 -5.67 -16.10
CA THR A 46 14.64 -4.46 -16.43
C THR A 46 13.20 -4.58 -15.92
N ALA A 47 12.64 -5.80 -15.96
CA ALA A 47 11.33 -6.07 -15.38
C ALA A 47 11.32 -5.99 -13.85
N GLU A 48 12.37 -6.47 -13.18
CA GLU A 48 12.49 -6.37 -11.72
C GLU A 48 12.62 -4.91 -11.28
N GLU A 49 13.39 -4.11 -12.00
CA GLU A 49 13.50 -2.66 -11.77
C GLU A 49 12.18 -1.93 -12.00
N SER A 50 11.50 -2.20 -13.13
CA SER A 50 10.17 -1.65 -13.39
C SER A 50 9.19 -2.03 -12.29
N TYR A 51 9.21 -3.28 -11.81
CA TYR A 51 8.37 -3.74 -10.70
C TYR A 51 8.63 -2.99 -9.40
N ARG A 52 9.88 -2.69 -9.10
CA ARG A 52 10.27 -1.87 -7.94
C ARG A 52 9.77 -0.44 -8.07
N ASN A 53 9.88 0.17 -9.24
CA ASN A 53 9.37 1.52 -9.50
C ASN A 53 7.83 1.58 -9.43
N PHE A 54 7.12 0.59 -9.99
CA PHE A 54 5.67 0.46 -9.80
C PHE A 54 5.28 0.23 -8.34
N SER A 55 6.11 -0.45 -7.54
CA SER A 55 5.85 -0.62 -6.10
C SER A 55 5.95 0.71 -5.34
N ARG A 56 6.89 1.58 -5.72
CA ARG A 56 7.02 2.94 -5.17
C ARG A 56 5.86 3.83 -5.63
N TYR A 57 5.49 3.75 -6.90
CA TYR A 57 4.33 4.45 -7.43
C TYR A 57 3.02 4.00 -6.74
N LEU A 58 2.86 2.70 -6.49
CA LEU A 58 1.75 2.16 -5.70
C LEU A 58 1.71 2.73 -4.28
N ALA A 59 2.87 2.82 -3.63
CA ALA A 59 2.96 3.38 -2.28
C ALA A 59 2.54 4.86 -2.27
N VAL A 60 2.99 5.66 -3.25
CA VAL A 60 2.59 7.06 -3.38
C VAL A 60 1.09 7.18 -3.64
N SER A 61 0.53 6.43 -4.58
CA SER A 61 -0.91 6.44 -4.87
C SER A 61 -1.76 5.99 -3.66
N ALA A 62 -1.28 5.02 -2.88
CA ALA A 62 -1.95 4.62 -1.64
C ALA A 62 -1.87 5.69 -0.54
N VAL A 63 -0.72 6.37 -0.40
CA VAL A 63 -0.56 7.49 0.54
C VAL A 63 -1.40 8.68 0.12
N LYS A 64 -1.48 8.98 -1.18
CA LYS A 64 -2.37 9.99 -1.78
C LYS A 64 -3.83 9.71 -1.41
N ALA A 65 -4.28 8.47 -1.59
CA ALA A 65 -5.61 8.03 -1.21
C ALA A 65 -5.87 8.17 0.30
N ALA A 66 -4.87 7.90 1.16
CA ALA A 66 -4.99 8.08 2.60
C ALA A 66 -4.97 9.56 3.03
N ALA A 67 -4.22 10.40 2.31
CA ALA A 67 -4.04 11.83 2.60
C ALA A 67 -5.29 12.67 2.32
N LEU A 68 -6.24 12.17 1.51
CA LEU A 68 -7.57 12.77 1.35
C LEU A 68 -8.27 13.02 2.70
N ILE A 69 -8.03 12.17 3.69
CA ILE A 69 -8.68 12.21 4.99
C ILE A 69 -8.24 13.43 5.82
N PRO A 70 -6.94 13.63 6.14
CA PRO A 70 -6.48 14.84 6.80
C PRO A 70 -6.67 16.09 5.92
N MET A 71 -6.58 15.95 4.59
CA MET A 71 -6.79 17.07 3.67
C MET A 71 -8.17 17.72 3.83
N ILE A 72 -9.24 16.93 3.93
CA ILE A 72 -10.59 17.47 4.14
C ILE A 72 -10.67 18.27 5.45
N SER A 73 -9.95 17.86 6.49
CA SER A 73 -9.93 18.52 7.80
C SER A 73 -9.05 19.77 7.84
N VAL A 74 -7.94 19.80 7.12
CA VAL A 74 -6.97 20.90 7.14
C VAL A 74 -7.34 21.95 6.09
N ALA A 75 -7.82 21.52 4.92
CA ALA A 75 -8.21 22.42 3.85
C ALA A 75 -9.55 23.14 4.09
N SER A 76 -10.32 22.72 5.10
CA SER A 76 -11.44 23.51 5.62
C SER A 76 -10.98 24.76 6.38
N SER A 77 -9.76 24.76 6.93
CA SER A 77 -9.17 25.89 7.64
C SER A 77 -8.43 26.87 6.71
N ASP A 78 -7.72 26.36 5.70
CA ASP A 78 -7.10 27.18 4.65
C ASP A 78 -7.14 26.43 3.31
N PRO A 79 -7.85 26.96 2.30
CA PRO A 79 -7.90 26.37 0.97
C PRO A 79 -6.54 26.24 0.27
N SER A 80 -5.50 26.98 0.68
CA SER A 80 -4.14 26.88 0.14
C SER A 80 -3.54 25.47 0.27
N PHE A 81 -4.00 24.68 1.25
CA PHE A 81 -3.60 23.29 1.42
C PHE A 81 -4.08 22.39 0.27
N TYR A 82 -5.16 22.73 -0.45
CA TYR A 82 -5.53 21.98 -1.65
C TYR A 82 -4.43 22.05 -2.71
N MET A 83 -3.92 23.25 -2.97
CA MET A 83 -2.81 23.48 -3.89
C MET A 83 -1.52 22.78 -3.44
N LEU A 84 -1.14 22.93 -2.16
CA LEU A 84 0.09 22.33 -1.64
C LEU A 84 0.09 20.81 -1.80
N PHE A 85 -0.96 20.13 -1.35
CA PHE A 85 -1.00 18.68 -1.39
C PHE A 85 -1.12 18.16 -2.83
N THR A 86 -1.91 18.82 -3.69
CA THR A 86 -2.00 18.47 -5.11
C THR A 86 -0.65 18.60 -5.80
N LEU A 87 0.11 19.66 -5.51
CA LEU A 87 1.47 19.84 -6.04
C LEU A 87 2.41 18.72 -5.58
N VAL A 88 2.45 18.44 -4.27
CA VAL A 88 3.34 17.41 -3.70
C VAL A 88 3.04 16.04 -4.30
N PHE A 89 1.78 15.64 -4.37
CA PHE A 89 1.42 14.34 -4.95
C PHE A 89 1.62 14.28 -6.45
N ALA A 90 1.32 15.36 -7.20
CA ALA A 90 1.60 15.42 -8.63
C ALA A 90 3.09 15.20 -8.93
N VAL A 91 3.97 15.86 -8.17
CA VAL A 91 5.43 15.70 -8.33
C VAL A 91 5.88 14.29 -7.94
N LEU A 92 5.44 13.77 -6.79
CA LEU A 92 5.80 12.43 -6.34
C LEU A 92 5.31 11.34 -7.30
N GLU A 93 4.11 11.47 -7.84
CA GLU A 93 3.57 10.54 -8.82
C GLU A 93 4.41 10.56 -10.09
N LEU A 94 4.79 11.73 -10.62
CA LEU A 94 5.65 11.79 -11.81
C LEU A 94 7.03 11.18 -11.58
N ILE A 95 7.65 11.43 -10.42
CA ILE A 95 8.96 10.89 -10.04
C ILE A 95 8.97 9.35 -10.11
N PHE A 96 7.86 8.69 -9.74
CA PHE A 96 7.81 7.22 -9.73
C PHE A 96 7.07 6.60 -10.93
N ALA A 97 6.07 7.28 -11.49
CA ALA A 97 5.29 6.78 -12.61
C ALA A 97 6.10 6.78 -13.92
N ILE A 98 6.85 7.85 -14.21
CA ILE A 98 7.65 7.91 -15.45
C ILE A 98 8.70 6.78 -15.50
N PRO A 99 9.52 6.56 -14.46
CA PRO A 99 10.45 5.41 -14.42
C PRO A 99 9.75 4.04 -14.41
N ALA A 100 8.55 3.95 -13.85
CA ALA A 100 7.80 2.69 -13.82
C ALA A 100 7.34 2.30 -15.23
N PHE A 101 6.71 3.23 -15.96
CA PHE A 101 6.20 3.00 -17.30
C PHE A 101 7.31 2.88 -18.34
N SER A 102 8.36 3.70 -18.29
CA SER A 102 9.54 3.53 -19.17
C SER A 102 10.15 2.14 -19.03
N GLY A 103 10.39 1.67 -17.80
CA GLY A 103 10.88 0.31 -17.56
C GLY A 103 9.91 -0.78 -18.04
N LEU A 104 8.60 -0.55 -18.05
CA LEU A 104 7.63 -1.50 -18.63
C LEU A 104 7.76 -1.59 -20.14
N TRP A 105 7.92 -0.46 -20.81
CA TRP A 105 8.15 -0.41 -22.26
C TRP A 105 9.48 -1.05 -22.63
N GLU A 106 10.55 -0.77 -21.88
CA GLU A 106 11.87 -1.41 -22.05
C GLU A 106 11.79 -2.93 -21.84
N THR A 107 11.14 -3.40 -20.77
CA THR A 107 10.94 -4.84 -20.51
C THR A 107 10.32 -5.56 -21.70
N VAL A 108 9.36 -4.94 -22.36
CA VAL A 108 8.71 -5.50 -23.55
C VAL A 108 9.63 -5.45 -24.76
N SER A 109 10.40 -4.39 -24.93
CA SER A 109 11.40 -4.26 -25.99
C SER A 109 12.47 -5.34 -25.87
N ASP A 110 13.08 -5.48 -24.70
CA ASP A 110 14.10 -6.50 -24.41
C ASP A 110 13.54 -7.89 -24.67
N SER A 111 12.33 -8.18 -24.18
CA SER A 111 11.68 -9.48 -24.38
C SER A 111 11.44 -9.79 -25.86
N ALA A 112 11.17 -8.78 -26.69
CA ALA A 112 10.97 -8.94 -28.12
C ALA A 112 12.29 -9.17 -28.87
N GLU A 113 13.34 -8.43 -28.51
CA GLU A 113 14.69 -8.60 -29.05
C GLU A 113 15.23 -10.00 -28.74
N PHE A 114 15.10 -10.43 -27.49
CA PHE A 114 15.48 -11.76 -27.03
C PHE A 114 14.72 -12.91 -27.70
N ALA A 115 13.49 -12.65 -28.15
CA ALA A 115 12.69 -13.62 -28.90
C ALA A 115 12.93 -13.56 -30.42
N GLY A 116 13.71 -12.58 -30.90
CA GLY A 116 13.93 -12.34 -32.33
C GLY A 116 12.68 -11.85 -33.06
N VAL A 117 11.77 -11.16 -32.36
CA VAL A 117 10.45 -10.77 -32.89
C VAL A 117 10.33 -9.25 -33.03
N SER A 118 9.83 -8.79 -34.16
CA SER A 118 9.55 -7.37 -34.41
C SER A 118 8.41 -6.84 -33.51
N LEU A 119 8.60 -5.64 -32.97
CA LEU A 119 7.58 -4.93 -32.19
C LEU A 119 6.44 -4.40 -33.08
N PRO A 120 5.21 -4.23 -32.53
CA PRO A 120 4.10 -3.61 -33.26
C PRO A 120 4.42 -2.18 -33.72
N SER A 121 3.80 -1.76 -34.83
CA SER A 121 3.87 -0.37 -35.29
C SER A 121 3.35 0.59 -34.22
N GLY A 122 4.04 1.72 -34.03
CA GLY A 122 3.67 2.72 -33.03
C GLY A 122 4.06 2.38 -31.58
N PHE A 123 4.78 1.28 -31.31
CA PHE A 123 5.22 0.91 -29.95
C PHE A 123 6.04 2.02 -29.28
N ARG A 124 7.08 2.55 -29.95
CA ARG A 124 7.92 3.64 -29.42
C ARG A 124 7.12 4.92 -29.19
N ALA A 125 6.21 5.24 -30.10
CA ALA A 125 5.34 6.41 -29.99
C ALA A 125 4.38 6.28 -28.79
N ALA A 126 3.81 5.09 -28.54
CA ALA A 126 2.97 4.84 -27.37
C ALA A 126 3.73 4.97 -26.05
N GLY A 127 5.01 4.56 -26.03
CA GLY A 127 5.92 4.77 -24.91
C GLY A 127 6.10 6.26 -24.57
N GLY A 128 6.52 7.06 -25.56
CA GLY A 128 6.67 8.51 -25.39
C GLY A 128 5.36 9.22 -25.04
N PHE A 129 4.26 8.81 -25.68
CA PHE A 129 2.94 9.35 -25.39
C PHE A 129 2.45 9.05 -23.97
N THR A 130 2.87 7.93 -23.38
CA THR A 130 2.55 7.61 -21.97
C THR A 130 3.22 8.58 -21.01
N ALA A 131 4.49 8.91 -21.22
CA ALA A 131 5.18 9.89 -20.37
C ALA A 131 4.55 11.29 -20.51
N ALA A 132 4.21 11.70 -21.74
CA ALA A 132 3.51 12.96 -21.99
C ALA A 132 2.13 12.99 -21.33
N PHE A 133 1.35 11.91 -21.44
CA PHE A 133 0.04 11.77 -20.81
C PHE A 133 0.13 11.90 -19.28
N LEU A 134 1.04 11.17 -18.64
CA LEU A 134 1.22 11.24 -17.18
C LEU A 134 1.55 12.66 -16.72
N THR A 135 2.45 13.34 -17.44
CA THR A 135 2.83 14.74 -17.17
C THR A 135 1.65 15.69 -17.31
N LEU A 136 0.90 15.58 -18.40
CA LEU A 136 -0.28 16.41 -18.65
C LEU A 136 -1.40 16.12 -17.64
N ARG A 137 -1.60 14.86 -17.25
CA ARG A 137 -2.58 14.47 -16.22
C ARG A 137 -2.27 15.17 -14.90
N SER A 138 -1.03 15.10 -14.42
CA SER A 138 -0.60 15.79 -13.20
C SER A 138 -0.72 17.32 -13.31
N PHE A 139 -0.45 17.89 -14.49
CA PHE A 139 -0.65 19.31 -14.75
C PHE A 139 -2.14 19.71 -14.66
N PHE A 140 -3.05 18.96 -15.27
CA PHE A 140 -4.48 19.26 -15.22
C PHE A 140 -5.09 19.04 -13.83
N ALA A 141 -4.50 18.19 -12.99
CA ALA A 141 -4.87 18.08 -11.58
C ALA A 141 -4.48 19.34 -10.79
N LEU A 142 -3.30 19.91 -11.09
CA LEU A 142 -2.74 21.07 -10.39
C LEU A 142 -3.29 22.41 -10.89
N ALA A 143 -3.52 22.57 -12.19
CA ALA A 143 -3.84 23.85 -12.81
C ALA A 143 -5.07 24.57 -12.19
N PRO A 144 -6.17 23.88 -11.86
CA PRO A 144 -7.31 24.52 -11.19
C PRO A 144 -7.02 24.96 -9.76
N GLU A 145 -5.99 24.40 -9.11
CA GLU A 145 -5.61 24.70 -7.73
C GLU A 145 -4.65 25.89 -7.61
N LEU A 146 -4.04 26.31 -8.72
CA LEU A 146 -3.21 27.53 -8.79
C LEU A 146 -4.01 28.81 -8.51
N VAL A 147 -5.35 28.75 -8.52
CA VAL A 147 -6.22 29.87 -8.13
C VAL A 147 -6.04 30.32 -6.68
N TYR A 148 -5.45 29.47 -5.83
CA TYR A 148 -5.11 29.76 -4.44
C TYR A 148 -3.73 30.39 -4.26
N LEU A 149 -3.07 30.83 -5.33
CA LEU A 149 -1.95 31.76 -5.22
C LEU A 149 -2.49 33.10 -4.71
N TYR A 150 -2.04 33.51 -3.51
CA TYR A 150 -2.44 34.78 -2.91
C TYR A 150 -1.51 35.92 -3.30
N ILE A 151 -2.08 37.13 -3.24
CA ILE A 151 -1.31 38.39 -3.24
C ILE A 151 -1.45 38.98 -1.84
N ILE A 152 -0.33 39.44 -1.27
CA ILE A 152 -0.33 40.15 0.01
C ILE A 152 -0.73 41.59 -0.27
N GLN A 153 -1.89 42.00 0.24
CA GLN A 153 -2.31 43.40 0.32
C GLN A 153 -2.22 43.88 1.77
N GLU A 154 -2.23 45.19 1.99
CA GLU A 154 -2.05 45.81 3.31
C GLU A 154 -3.06 45.29 4.38
N ASP A 155 -4.23 44.82 3.96
CA ASP A 155 -5.30 44.30 4.83
C ASP A 155 -5.38 42.75 4.92
N GLY A 156 -4.46 42.01 4.28
CA GLY A 156 -4.40 40.54 4.36
C GLY A 156 -4.15 39.82 3.02
N ALA A 157 -4.19 38.48 3.05
CA ALA A 157 -4.03 37.65 1.87
C ALA A 157 -5.35 37.52 1.09
N VAL A 158 -5.34 37.90 -0.19
CA VAL A 158 -6.51 37.82 -1.09
C VAL A 158 -6.25 36.82 -2.21
N TYR A 159 -7.26 36.01 -2.55
CA TYR A 159 -7.22 35.01 -3.63
C TYR A 159 -8.02 35.49 -4.86
N PRO A 160 -7.44 36.29 -5.77
CA PRO A 160 -8.16 36.97 -6.84
C PRO A 160 -8.78 36.02 -7.89
N LEU A 161 -8.19 34.83 -8.07
CA LEU A 161 -8.61 33.85 -9.08
C LEU A 161 -9.58 32.80 -8.55
N ALA A 162 -9.84 32.76 -7.24
CA ALA A 162 -10.73 31.79 -6.61
C ALA A 162 -12.14 31.69 -7.25
N PRO A 163 -12.78 32.80 -7.70
CA PRO A 163 -14.11 32.73 -8.34
C PRO A 163 -14.15 31.89 -9.63
N TYR A 164 -13.00 31.73 -10.32
CA TYR A 164 -12.92 31.01 -11.60
C TYR A 164 -12.65 29.51 -11.43
N LYS A 165 -12.43 29.03 -10.20
CA LYS A 165 -12.04 27.65 -9.89
C LYS A 165 -12.93 26.62 -10.60
N SER A 166 -14.25 26.75 -10.45
CA SER A 166 -15.21 25.78 -10.99
C SER A 166 -15.13 25.66 -12.51
N VAL A 167 -14.91 26.78 -13.22
CA VAL A 167 -14.77 26.78 -14.68
C VAL A 167 -13.46 26.13 -15.11
N LEU A 168 -12.36 26.43 -14.41
CA LEU A 168 -11.05 25.83 -14.68
C LEU A 168 -11.06 24.31 -14.44
N VAL A 169 -11.69 23.84 -13.36
CA VAL A 169 -11.87 22.41 -13.08
C VAL A 169 -12.63 21.75 -14.24
N MET A 170 -13.74 22.33 -14.70
CA MET A 170 -14.54 21.76 -15.80
C MET A 170 -13.75 21.63 -17.11
N ILE A 171 -12.96 22.66 -17.46
CA ILE A 171 -12.12 22.63 -18.68
C ILE A 171 -11.02 21.58 -18.54
N CYS A 172 -10.30 21.55 -17.41
CA CYS A 172 -9.21 20.60 -17.18
C CYS A 172 -9.72 19.16 -17.14
N LEU A 173 -10.89 18.92 -16.55
CA LEU A 173 -11.56 17.62 -16.57
C LEU A 173 -11.91 17.16 -17.98
N ALA A 174 -12.52 18.04 -18.79
CA ALA A 174 -12.92 17.71 -20.16
C ALA A 174 -11.72 17.39 -21.05
N VAL A 175 -10.70 18.25 -21.03
CA VAL A 175 -9.46 18.05 -21.82
C VAL A 175 -8.69 16.84 -21.33
N GLY A 176 -8.54 16.68 -20.01
CA GLY A 176 -7.87 15.54 -19.39
C GLY A 176 -8.53 14.20 -19.73
N LEU A 177 -9.86 14.14 -19.73
CA LEU A 177 -10.60 12.94 -20.11
C LEU A 177 -10.39 12.57 -21.58
N ILE A 178 -10.43 13.54 -22.49
CA ILE A 178 -10.19 13.29 -23.93
C ILE A 178 -8.79 12.73 -24.13
N LEU A 179 -7.77 13.35 -23.52
CA LEU A 179 -6.38 12.89 -23.60
C LEU A 179 -6.21 11.49 -23.00
N GLY A 180 -6.84 11.23 -21.85
CA GLY A 180 -6.84 9.91 -21.22
C GLY A 180 -7.45 8.81 -22.09
N LEU A 181 -8.58 9.10 -22.75
CA LEU A 181 -9.21 8.16 -23.68
C LEU A 181 -8.31 7.86 -24.89
N VAL A 182 -7.70 8.90 -25.49
CA VAL A 182 -6.77 8.72 -26.61
C VAL A 182 -5.57 7.87 -26.18
N TRP A 183 -4.98 8.16 -25.02
CA TRP A 183 -3.88 7.39 -24.45
C TRP A 183 -4.25 5.94 -24.18
N LEU A 184 -5.41 5.68 -23.56
CA LEU A 184 -5.89 4.34 -23.27
C LEU A 184 -6.07 3.53 -24.56
N ILE A 185 -6.69 4.12 -25.58
CA ILE A 185 -6.94 3.47 -26.87
C ILE A 185 -5.61 3.12 -27.56
N CYS A 186 -4.68 4.06 -27.67
CA CYS A 186 -3.38 3.84 -28.32
C CYS A 186 -2.58 2.75 -27.60
N THR A 187 -2.48 2.84 -26.28
CA THR A 187 -1.71 1.91 -25.45
C THR A 187 -2.34 0.52 -25.45
N SER A 188 -3.67 0.42 -25.36
CA SER A 188 -4.39 -0.86 -25.40
C SER A 188 -4.27 -1.57 -26.74
N ARG A 189 -4.22 -0.83 -27.86
CA ARG A 189 -3.97 -1.42 -29.19
C ARG A 189 -2.59 -2.07 -29.27
N VAL A 190 -1.56 -1.41 -28.74
CA VAL A 190 -0.19 -1.93 -28.72
C VAL A 190 -0.10 -3.20 -27.85
N PHE A 191 -0.61 -3.18 -26.61
CA PHE A 191 -0.63 -4.37 -25.75
C PHE A 191 -1.54 -5.49 -26.30
N GLY A 192 -2.62 -5.13 -27.00
CA GLY A 192 -3.48 -6.08 -27.71
C GLY A 192 -2.76 -6.77 -28.87
N ALA A 193 -1.93 -6.04 -29.63
CA ALA A 193 -1.09 -6.61 -30.68
C ALA A 193 -0.01 -7.54 -30.11
N LEU A 194 0.65 -7.15 -29.01
CA LEU A 194 1.63 -7.98 -28.31
C LEU A 194 1.01 -9.29 -27.79
N LYS A 195 -0.21 -9.22 -27.24
CA LYS A 195 -0.95 -10.41 -26.80
C LYS A 195 -1.21 -11.41 -27.92
N ARG A 196 -1.39 -10.94 -29.16
CA ARG A 196 -1.63 -11.80 -30.33
C ARG A 196 -0.33 -12.43 -30.87
N ASN A 197 0.83 -11.94 -30.45
CA ASN A 197 2.12 -12.45 -30.88
C ASN A 197 2.46 -13.76 -30.13
N LYS A 198 2.16 -14.90 -30.78
CA LYS A 198 2.35 -16.23 -30.20
C LYS A 198 3.82 -16.55 -29.92
N ALA A 199 4.74 -16.14 -30.79
CA ALA A 199 6.17 -16.40 -30.64
C ALA A 199 6.72 -15.77 -29.35
N LEU A 200 6.41 -14.49 -29.13
CA LEU A 200 6.79 -13.78 -27.91
C LEU A 200 6.20 -14.41 -26.64
N THR A 201 4.91 -14.76 -26.69
CA THR A 201 4.21 -15.33 -25.52
C THR A 201 4.76 -16.72 -25.15
N LEU A 202 5.13 -17.52 -26.15
CA LEU A 202 5.66 -18.86 -25.96
C LEU A 202 7.08 -18.83 -25.38
N ASP A 203 7.96 -17.96 -25.89
CA ASP A 203 9.32 -17.83 -25.37
C ASP A 203 9.34 -17.32 -23.91
N ILE A 204 8.50 -16.33 -23.58
CA ILE A 204 8.33 -15.87 -22.19
C ILE A 204 7.88 -17.03 -21.29
N THR A 205 6.97 -17.88 -21.77
CA THR A 205 6.47 -19.02 -20.98
C THR A 205 7.55 -20.07 -20.75
N ARG A 206 8.39 -20.35 -21.77
CA ARG A 206 9.52 -21.27 -21.69
C ARG A 206 10.55 -20.82 -20.65
N ARG A 207 10.98 -19.57 -20.69
CA ARG A 207 11.94 -19.03 -19.70
C ARG A 207 11.37 -19.04 -18.28
N LEU A 208 10.06 -18.83 -18.13
CA LEU A 208 9.38 -18.91 -16.84
C LEU A 208 9.32 -20.33 -16.28
N SER A 209 9.24 -21.37 -17.13
CA SER A 209 9.32 -22.75 -16.67
C SER A 209 10.73 -23.14 -16.22
N GLU A 210 11.77 -22.61 -16.86
CA GLU A 210 13.18 -22.89 -16.53
C GLU A 210 13.59 -22.28 -15.17
N VAL A 211 13.04 -21.12 -14.79
CA VAL A 211 13.38 -20.43 -13.52
C VAL A 211 12.61 -20.97 -12.29
N ARG A 212 11.52 -21.74 -12.48
CA ARG A 212 10.60 -22.14 -11.39
C ARG A 212 11.10 -23.25 -10.44
N VAL A 213 12.36 -23.68 -10.52
CA VAL A 213 12.77 -25.00 -9.99
C VAL A 213 13.56 -24.99 -8.65
N THR A 214 13.78 -23.88 -7.94
CA THR A 214 14.44 -23.95 -6.61
C THR A 214 13.64 -23.36 -5.45
N VAL A 215 13.37 -24.20 -4.44
CA VAL A 215 12.74 -23.83 -3.15
C VAL A 215 13.55 -22.73 -2.45
N ALA A 216 14.89 -22.80 -2.51
CA ALA A 216 15.80 -21.82 -1.94
C ALA A 216 15.62 -20.39 -2.51
N GLY A 217 15.47 -20.26 -3.84
CA GLY A 217 15.28 -18.96 -4.50
C GLY A 217 13.94 -18.30 -4.14
N THR A 218 12.91 -19.11 -3.88
CA THR A 218 11.60 -18.60 -3.46
C THR A 218 11.65 -18.08 -2.02
N VAL A 219 12.27 -18.82 -1.11
CA VAL A 219 12.38 -18.44 0.31
C VAL A 219 13.23 -17.17 0.48
N LYS A 220 14.39 -17.07 -0.20
CA LYS A 220 15.26 -15.87 -0.22
C LYS A 220 14.51 -14.60 -0.64
N LYS A 221 13.62 -14.68 -1.63
CA LYS A 221 12.88 -13.52 -2.15
C LYS A 221 11.68 -13.12 -1.28
N VAL A 222 11.10 -14.07 -0.53
CA VAL A 222 9.84 -13.86 0.20
C VAL A 222 10.08 -13.36 1.63
N VAL A 223 11.07 -13.89 2.33
CA VAL A 223 11.32 -13.59 3.76
C VAL A 223 11.69 -12.11 4.02
N PRO A 224 12.53 -11.44 3.20
CA PRO A 224 12.80 -10.01 3.38
C PRO A 224 11.56 -9.14 3.18
N LYS A 225 10.70 -9.48 2.20
CA LYS A 225 9.44 -8.76 1.94
C LYS A 225 8.47 -8.92 3.11
N LEU A 226 8.36 -10.15 3.63
CA LEU A 226 7.53 -10.45 4.78
C LEU A 226 8.01 -9.68 6.03
N THR A 227 9.31 -9.65 6.26
CA THR A 227 9.96 -8.85 7.32
C THR A 227 9.62 -7.37 7.20
N LEU A 228 9.78 -6.78 6.02
CA LEU A 228 9.46 -5.37 5.79
C LEU A 228 7.98 -5.06 6.09
N TYR A 229 7.05 -5.86 5.57
CA TYR A 229 5.62 -5.63 5.79
C TYR A 229 5.22 -5.74 7.27
N ILE A 230 5.81 -6.68 8.01
CA ILE A 230 5.54 -6.85 9.45
C ILE A 230 6.08 -5.67 10.25
N LYS A 231 7.28 -5.17 9.93
CA LYS A 231 7.84 -3.99 10.59
C LYS A 231 6.94 -2.76 10.43
N ILE A 232 6.53 -2.48 9.19
CA ILE A 232 5.64 -1.34 8.91
C ILE A 232 4.28 -1.56 9.58
N ALA A 233 3.70 -2.76 9.47
CA ALA A 233 2.43 -3.07 10.11
C ALA A 233 2.48 -2.88 11.63
N ALA A 234 3.56 -3.29 12.28
CA ALA A 234 3.76 -3.11 13.72
C ALA A 234 3.75 -1.63 14.12
N PHE A 235 4.39 -0.75 13.34
CA PHE A 235 4.37 0.70 13.60
C PHE A 235 2.95 1.29 13.53
N PHE A 236 2.12 0.86 12.56
CA PHE A 236 0.73 1.31 12.44
C PHE A 236 -0.22 0.75 13.51
N THR A 237 0.25 -0.10 14.43
CA THR A 237 -0.54 -0.52 15.61
C THR A 237 -0.38 0.42 16.80
N VAL A 238 0.55 1.37 16.75
CA VAL A 238 0.78 2.33 17.83
C VAL A 238 -0.47 3.19 18.03
N PRO A 239 -1.10 3.15 19.22
CA PRO A 239 -2.36 3.84 19.49
C PRO A 239 -2.11 5.33 19.75
N PHE A 240 -1.91 6.09 18.67
CA PHE A 240 -1.74 7.54 18.74
C PHE A 240 -2.96 8.25 18.14
N CYS A 241 -3.67 9.02 18.95
CA CYS A 241 -4.89 9.73 18.59
C CYS A 241 -4.78 11.24 18.86
N ILE A 242 -5.38 12.05 18.00
CA ILE A 242 -5.56 13.50 18.23
C ILE A 242 -7.07 13.74 18.16
N ASP A 243 -7.64 14.29 19.22
CA ASP A 243 -9.09 14.53 19.34
C ASP A 243 -9.95 13.30 19.01
N GLY A 244 -9.46 12.11 19.39
CA GLY A 244 -10.16 10.83 19.19
C GLY A 244 -9.96 10.19 17.83
N ILE A 245 -9.36 10.92 16.89
CA ILE A 245 -9.04 10.42 15.56
C ILE A 245 -7.66 9.74 15.63
N PRO A 246 -7.56 8.43 15.31
CA PRO A 246 -6.27 7.74 15.31
C PRO A 246 -5.42 8.20 14.12
N VAL A 247 -4.28 8.84 14.43
CA VAL A 247 -3.29 9.34 13.45
C VAL A 247 -2.64 8.19 12.71
N LEU A 248 -2.39 7.08 13.41
CA LEU A 248 -1.88 5.83 12.84
C LEU A 248 -3.05 4.84 12.70
N PRO A 249 -3.72 4.78 11.54
CA PRO A 249 -4.90 3.96 11.36
C PRO A 249 -4.52 2.47 11.29
N LEU A 250 -5.13 1.67 12.17
CA LEU A 250 -5.04 0.20 12.16
C LEU A 250 -5.41 -0.41 10.80
N VAL A 251 -6.21 0.29 9.99
CA VAL A 251 -6.54 -0.09 8.61
C VAL A 251 -5.29 -0.39 7.80
N VAL A 252 -4.26 0.44 7.91
CA VAL A 252 -3.01 0.29 7.16
C VAL A 252 -2.27 -0.97 7.61
N ALA A 253 -2.19 -1.22 8.91
CA ALA A 253 -1.62 -2.45 9.46
C ALA A 253 -2.38 -3.70 8.94
N SER A 254 -3.71 -3.68 8.98
CA SER A 254 -4.56 -4.78 8.51
C SER A 254 -4.38 -5.05 7.01
N VAL A 255 -4.27 -4.00 6.19
CA VAL A 255 -4.01 -4.12 4.75
C VAL A 255 -2.63 -4.71 4.48
N LEU A 256 -1.61 -4.28 5.23
CA LEU A 256 -0.26 -4.86 5.14
C LEU A 256 -0.26 -6.37 5.47
N MET A 257 -1.11 -6.81 6.40
CA MET A 257 -1.26 -8.24 6.73
C MET A 257 -1.88 -9.08 5.60
N ILE A 258 -2.58 -8.47 4.63
CA ILE A 258 -2.98 -9.15 3.39
C ILE A 258 -1.74 -9.54 2.57
N PHE A 259 -0.78 -8.63 2.45
CA PHE A 259 0.46 -8.89 1.74
C PHE A 259 1.32 -9.93 2.47
N VAL A 260 1.41 -9.85 3.81
CA VAL A 260 2.06 -10.88 4.64
C VAL A 260 1.42 -12.25 4.42
N SER A 261 0.09 -12.33 4.47
CA SER A 261 -0.64 -13.59 4.26
C SER A 261 -0.47 -14.15 2.84
N LYS A 262 -0.35 -13.28 1.84
CA LYS A 262 -0.05 -13.68 0.45
C LYS A 262 1.37 -14.24 0.31
N GLN A 263 2.34 -13.64 0.98
CA GLN A 263 3.72 -14.16 1.00
C GLN A 263 3.79 -15.51 1.74
N ALA A 264 3.07 -15.65 2.86
CA ALA A 264 2.90 -16.93 3.55
C ALA A 264 2.25 -18.02 2.66
N GLU A 265 1.29 -17.65 1.80
CA GLU A 265 0.69 -18.55 0.81
C GLU A 265 1.69 -19.00 -0.26
N VAL A 266 2.65 -18.17 -0.64
CA VAL A 266 3.74 -18.57 -1.54
C VAL A 266 4.66 -19.60 -0.88
N LEU A 267 4.92 -19.48 0.43
CA LEU A 267 5.80 -20.40 1.16
C LEU A 267 5.14 -21.74 1.49
N TYR A 268 3.88 -21.74 1.91
CA TYR A 268 3.22 -22.93 2.47
C TYR A 268 2.01 -23.43 1.70
N GLY A 269 1.60 -22.74 0.64
CA GLY A 269 0.43 -23.12 -0.16
C GLY A 269 -0.89 -23.04 0.59
N SER A 270 -1.72 -24.08 0.44
CA SER A 270 -3.11 -24.16 0.92
C SER A 270 -3.37 -23.79 2.40
N PRO A 271 -2.57 -24.21 3.40
CA PRO A 271 -2.80 -23.86 4.81
C PRO A 271 -2.80 -22.35 5.10
N ALA A 272 -2.14 -21.53 4.28
CA ALA A 272 -2.10 -20.08 4.42
C ALA A 272 -3.30 -19.34 3.79
N ARG A 273 -4.27 -20.06 3.20
CA ARG A 273 -5.51 -19.44 2.68
C ARG A 273 -6.43 -18.92 3.79
N LYS A 274 -6.39 -19.54 4.98
CA LYS A 274 -7.19 -19.14 6.15
C LYS A 274 -6.79 -17.75 6.69
N PRO A 275 -5.51 -17.45 6.98
CA PRO A 275 -5.10 -16.12 7.45
C PRO A 275 -5.32 -15.04 6.38
N LYS A 276 -5.25 -15.36 5.09
CA LYS A 276 -5.57 -14.42 4.01
C LYS A 276 -7.03 -13.96 4.06
N LYS A 277 -8.00 -14.88 4.18
CA LYS A 277 -9.41 -14.50 4.36
C LYS A 277 -9.60 -13.63 5.61
N LEU A 278 -8.96 -14.01 6.71
CA LEU A 278 -9.01 -13.26 7.96
C LEU A 278 -8.40 -11.85 7.83
N SER A 279 -7.31 -11.69 7.07
CA SER A 279 -6.68 -10.38 6.82
C SER A 279 -7.55 -9.44 6.01
N VAL A 280 -8.32 -9.98 5.04
CA VAL A 280 -9.31 -9.19 4.28
C VAL A 280 -10.44 -8.73 5.19
N ILE A 281 -10.99 -9.65 5.99
CA ILE A 281 -12.05 -9.33 6.96
C ILE A 281 -11.55 -8.27 7.97
N SER A 282 -10.35 -8.45 8.51
CA SER A 282 -9.73 -7.51 9.43
C SER A 282 -9.54 -6.13 8.80
N SER A 283 -9.13 -6.06 7.53
CA SER A 283 -8.96 -4.79 6.80
C SER A 283 -10.29 -4.07 6.59
N VAL A 284 -11.32 -4.79 6.13
CA VAL A 284 -12.66 -4.21 5.92
C VAL A 284 -13.23 -3.73 7.25
N LEU A 285 -13.17 -4.55 8.31
CA LEU A 285 -13.70 -4.16 9.62
C LEU A 285 -12.94 -2.99 10.24
N SER A 286 -11.61 -2.96 10.08
CA SER A 286 -10.79 -1.82 10.52
C SER A 286 -11.18 -0.55 9.77
N ALA A 287 -11.43 -0.62 8.46
CA ALA A 287 -11.85 0.52 7.64
C ALA A 287 -13.23 1.03 8.06
N VAL A 288 -14.20 0.13 8.25
CA VAL A 288 -15.55 0.48 8.74
C VAL A 288 -15.48 1.12 10.12
N SER A 289 -14.69 0.57 11.04
CA SER A 289 -14.47 1.15 12.37
C SER A 289 -13.84 2.53 12.30
N PHE A 290 -12.83 2.72 11.44
CA PHE A 290 -12.16 4.00 11.26
C PHE A 290 -13.12 5.06 10.71
N ILE A 291 -13.89 4.73 9.66
CA ILE A 291 -14.92 5.62 9.10
C ILE A 291 -15.97 5.98 10.14
N ALA A 292 -16.48 5.01 10.90
CA ALA A 292 -17.46 5.25 11.95
C ALA A 292 -16.91 6.19 13.04
N THR A 293 -15.64 6.01 13.42
CA THR A 293 -14.96 6.89 14.40
C THR A 293 -14.80 8.30 13.85
N LEU A 294 -14.42 8.43 12.58
CA LEU A 294 -14.24 9.72 11.92
C LEU A 294 -15.56 10.49 11.80
N VAL A 295 -16.61 9.82 11.30
CA VAL A 295 -17.96 10.41 11.20
C VAL A 295 -18.44 10.89 12.57
N PHE A 296 -18.22 10.09 13.62
CA PHE A 296 -18.56 10.50 14.98
C PHE A 296 -17.79 11.75 15.43
N CYS A 297 -16.48 11.80 15.23
CA CYS A 297 -15.63 12.92 15.66
C CYS A 297 -15.88 14.22 14.86
N VAL A 298 -16.34 14.11 13.60
CA VAL A 298 -16.76 15.26 12.80
C VAL A 298 -18.08 15.84 13.28
N LEU A 299 -19.05 14.97 13.61
CA LEU A 299 -20.39 15.39 14.05
C LEU A 299 -20.40 15.87 15.50
N HIS A 300 -19.51 15.33 16.34
CA HIS A 300 -19.53 15.53 17.78
C HIS A 300 -18.11 15.71 18.32
N GLN A 301 -17.89 16.77 19.10
CA GLN A 301 -16.65 16.91 19.87
C GLN A 301 -16.56 15.82 20.93
N GLN A 302 -15.43 15.11 20.98
CA GLN A 302 -15.25 13.96 21.87
C GLN A 302 -15.38 14.31 23.36
N GLN A 303 -15.02 15.54 23.76
CA GLN A 303 -15.17 16.02 25.13
C GLN A 303 -16.63 16.14 25.57
N ALA A 304 -17.57 16.35 24.63
CA ALA A 304 -19.00 16.42 24.91
C ALA A 304 -19.63 15.05 25.24
N VAL A 305 -18.91 13.95 24.98
CA VAL A 305 -19.37 12.58 25.25
C VAL A 305 -19.45 12.30 26.75
N LEU A 306 -18.60 12.93 27.55
CA LEU A 306 -18.58 12.78 29.01
C LEU A 306 -19.71 13.52 29.71
N SER A 307 -20.20 14.61 29.13
CA SER A 307 -21.22 15.48 29.74
C SER A 307 -22.65 15.13 29.31
N ILE A 308 -22.84 14.47 28.16
CA ILE A 308 -24.16 14.23 27.57
C ILE A 308 -24.40 12.72 27.37
N LYS A 309 -25.30 12.14 28.17
CA LYS A 309 -25.66 10.71 28.16
C LYS A 309 -26.11 10.18 26.78
N ARG A 310 -26.77 11.03 25.97
CA ARG A 310 -27.22 10.67 24.61
C ARG A 310 -26.05 10.49 23.64
N LEU A 311 -25.02 11.32 23.76
CA LEU A 311 -23.79 11.23 22.96
C LEU A 311 -22.94 10.01 23.35
N TYR A 312 -22.94 9.65 24.63
CA TYR A 312 -22.32 8.40 25.10
C TYR A 312 -22.92 7.15 24.43
N LEU A 313 -24.25 7.07 24.33
CA LEU A 313 -24.93 5.96 23.64
C LEU A 313 -24.56 5.88 22.15
N GLN A 314 -24.38 7.03 21.50
CA GLN A 314 -23.95 7.10 20.09
C GLN A 314 -22.48 6.71 19.91
N PHE A 315 -21.62 7.00 20.89
CA PHE A 315 -20.20 6.61 20.89
C PHE A 315 -19.98 5.10 21.07
N THR A 316 -20.92 4.38 21.67
CA THR A 316 -20.84 2.92 21.85
C THR A 316 -20.67 2.18 20.50
N VAL A 317 -21.31 2.66 19.43
CA VAL A 317 -21.27 2.02 18.11
C VAL A 317 -19.85 2.00 17.50
N PRO A 318 -19.16 3.15 17.29
CA PRO A 318 -17.80 3.15 16.77
C PRO A 318 -16.82 2.42 17.70
N ALA A 319 -17.04 2.47 19.01
CA ALA A 319 -16.22 1.76 19.98
C ALA A 319 -16.31 0.23 19.88
N VAL A 320 -17.53 -0.32 19.77
CA VAL A 320 -17.73 -1.78 19.60
C VAL A 320 -17.11 -2.26 18.29
N LEU A 321 -17.29 -1.49 17.21
CA LEU A 321 -16.64 -1.78 15.92
C LEU A 321 -15.11 -1.77 16.06
N ARG A 322 -14.55 -0.83 16.82
CA ARG A 322 -13.11 -0.73 17.07
C ARG A 322 -12.60 -1.92 17.87
N LEU A 323 -13.27 -2.28 18.95
CA LEU A 323 -12.93 -3.45 19.76
C LEU A 323 -12.98 -4.74 18.91
N ALA A 324 -14.04 -4.93 18.12
CA ALA A 324 -14.17 -6.05 17.21
C ALA A 324 -13.02 -6.10 16.19
N SER A 325 -12.65 -4.96 15.60
CA SER A 325 -11.51 -4.87 14.67
C SER A 325 -10.19 -5.30 15.31
N CYS A 326 -9.96 -4.91 16.57
CA CYS A 326 -8.75 -5.23 17.33
C CYS A 326 -8.68 -6.71 17.71
N VAL A 327 -9.81 -7.32 18.10
CA VAL A 327 -9.90 -8.75 18.39
C VAL A 327 -9.58 -9.57 17.13
N ILE A 328 -10.17 -9.23 15.98
CA ILE A 328 -9.89 -9.94 14.73
C ILE A 328 -8.41 -9.76 14.33
N PHE A 329 -7.87 -8.56 14.47
CA PHE A 329 -6.46 -8.28 14.16
C PHE A 329 -5.50 -9.04 15.10
N ALA A 330 -5.84 -9.15 16.39
CA ALA A 330 -5.08 -9.93 17.36
C ALA A 330 -5.06 -11.43 17.02
N VAL A 331 -6.20 -12.00 16.62
CA VAL A 331 -6.27 -13.39 16.12
C VAL A 331 -5.40 -13.55 14.87
N LEU A 332 -5.43 -12.57 13.96
CA LEU A 332 -4.58 -12.56 12.77
C LEU A 332 -3.09 -12.55 13.11
N LEU A 333 -2.66 -11.72 14.06
CA LEU A 333 -1.26 -11.68 14.55
C LEU A 333 -0.81 -13.04 15.09
N ILE A 334 -1.65 -13.71 15.89
CA ILE A 334 -1.33 -15.04 16.44
C ILE A 334 -1.15 -16.06 15.31
N ARG A 335 -2.05 -16.08 14.32
CA ARG A 335 -1.98 -17.00 13.18
C ARG A 335 -0.76 -16.75 12.29
N ILE A 336 -0.41 -15.49 12.05
CA ILE A 336 0.81 -15.15 11.30
C ILE A 336 2.06 -15.53 12.10
N GLY A 337 2.04 -15.34 13.43
CA GLY A 337 3.08 -15.81 14.32
C GLY A 337 3.30 -17.33 14.23
N GLU A 338 2.23 -18.14 14.22
CA GLU A 338 2.32 -19.60 14.05
C GLU A 338 2.99 -20.00 12.73
N ILE A 339 2.65 -19.32 11.63
CA ILE A 339 3.26 -19.56 10.32
C ILE A 339 4.74 -19.19 10.34
N LEU A 340 5.08 -18.05 10.94
CA LEU A 340 6.46 -17.61 11.07
C LEU A 340 7.31 -18.54 11.94
N LYS A 341 6.76 -19.10 13.02
CA LYS A 341 7.43 -20.16 13.79
C LYS A 341 7.77 -21.35 12.91
N LYS A 342 6.85 -21.74 12.02
CA LYS A 342 7.07 -22.81 11.05
C LYS A 342 8.19 -22.43 10.06
N THR A 343 8.25 -21.17 9.62
CA THR A 343 9.34 -20.66 8.76
C THR A 343 10.69 -20.69 9.43
N VAL A 344 10.77 -20.24 10.69
CA VAL A 344 12.01 -20.34 11.46
C VAL A 344 12.44 -21.80 11.57
N ARG A 345 11.51 -22.71 11.85
CA ARG A 345 11.84 -24.13 11.88
C ARG A 345 12.31 -24.60 10.50
N GLU A 346 11.52 -24.54 9.45
CA GLU A 346 11.91 -25.24 8.21
C GLU A 346 13.08 -24.58 7.45
N HIS A 347 13.25 -23.27 7.59
CA HIS A 347 14.14 -22.48 6.73
C HIS A 347 15.29 -21.75 7.43
N THR A 348 15.57 -22.05 8.70
CA THR A 348 16.79 -21.55 9.39
C THR A 348 17.62 -22.71 9.93
N GLY A 349 18.95 -22.50 10.04
CA GLY A 349 19.92 -23.52 10.47
C GLY A 349 20.19 -24.63 9.45
N SER A 350 21.32 -25.32 9.61
CA SER A 350 21.71 -26.45 8.74
C SER A 350 20.98 -27.73 9.14
N ASP A 351 20.63 -28.59 8.17
CA ASP A 351 19.99 -29.89 8.45
C ASP A 351 21.00 -30.89 9.10
N ASN A 352 22.31 -30.60 9.04
CA ASN A 352 23.39 -31.32 9.72
C ASN A 352 23.95 -30.56 10.94
N SER A 353 23.12 -29.73 11.58
CA SER A 353 23.56 -28.80 12.64
C SER A 353 23.92 -29.48 13.97
N LEU A 354 24.92 -28.91 14.65
CA LEU A 354 25.30 -29.28 16.02
C LEU A 354 24.13 -29.05 17.01
N PRO A 355 24.08 -29.75 18.15
CA PRO A 355 23.04 -29.57 19.18
C PRO A 355 22.87 -28.12 19.69
N SER A 356 23.90 -27.29 19.55
CA SER A 356 23.87 -25.86 19.90
C SER A 356 23.04 -25.01 18.93
N GLU A 357 23.10 -25.31 17.63
CA GLU A 357 22.38 -24.59 16.56
C GLU A 357 20.90 -24.97 16.48
N SER A 358 20.57 -26.22 16.79
CA SER A 358 19.17 -26.64 16.92
C SER A 358 18.48 -25.92 18.09
N ARG A 359 19.21 -25.71 19.19
CA ARG A 359 18.73 -24.97 20.37
C ARG A 359 18.51 -23.48 20.08
N SER A 360 19.43 -22.83 19.36
CA SER A 360 19.30 -21.41 18.98
C SER A 360 18.12 -21.17 18.03
N ARG A 361 17.89 -22.08 17.09
CA ARG A 361 16.72 -22.05 16.19
C ARG A 361 15.39 -22.20 16.95
N GLU A 362 15.32 -23.11 17.91
CA GLU A 362 14.12 -23.28 18.73
C GLU A 362 13.85 -22.04 19.60
N GLU A 363 14.90 -21.44 20.16
CA GLU A 363 14.82 -20.17 20.89
C GLU A 363 14.28 -19.04 20.00
N LEU A 364 14.78 -18.91 18.76
CA LEU A 364 14.30 -17.91 17.80
C LEU A 364 12.83 -18.12 17.43
N ALA A 365 12.40 -19.38 17.24
CA ALA A 365 11.00 -19.71 16.99
C ALA A 365 10.12 -19.36 18.21
N LEU A 366 10.60 -19.57 19.42
CA LEU A 366 9.88 -19.21 20.65
C LEU A 366 9.76 -17.69 20.79
N LYS A 367 10.87 -16.94 20.60
CA LYS A 367 10.89 -15.46 20.59
C LYS A 367 9.92 -14.89 19.55
N THR A 368 9.89 -15.47 18.35
CA THR A 368 8.96 -15.07 17.28
C THR A 368 7.51 -15.27 17.71
N GLY A 369 7.16 -16.45 18.21
CA GLY A 369 5.80 -16.72 18.69
C GLY A 369 5.37 -15.80 19.84
N LEU A 370 6.28 -15.54 20.77
CA LEU A 370 6.03 -14.66 21.91
C LEU A 370 5.81 -13.22 21.46
N ALA A 371 6.63 -12.71 20.53
CA ALA A 371 6.52 -11.35 20.01
C ALA A 371 5.13 -11.08 19.42
N PHE A 372 4.59 -11.98 18.59
CA PHE A 372 3.25 -11.82 18.01
C PHE A 372 2.12 -11.89 19.06
N ARG A 373 2.27 -12.72 20.10
CA ARG A 373 1.30 -12.79 21.21
C ARG A 373 1.31 -11.52 22.06
N ILE A 374 2.47 -10.97 22.37
CA ILE A 374 2.60 -9.69 23.08
C ILE A 374 1.90 -8.59 22.28
N GLY A 375 2.14 -8.52 20.96
CA GLY A 375 1.48 -7.55 20.09
C GLY A 375 -0.04 -7.69 20.07
N ALA A 376 -0.55 -8.92 19.99
CA ALA A 376 -1.97 -9.20 20.04
C ALA A 376 -2.63 -8.71 21.34
N VAL A 377 -1.96 -8.92 22.49
CA VAL A 377 -2.42 -8.42 23.79
C VAL A 377 -2.37 -6.89 23.83
N LEU A 378 -1.28 -6.27 23.39
CA LEU A 378 -1.12 -4.81 23.37
C LEU A 378 -2.21 -4.13 22.55
N VAL A 379 -2.56 -4.65 21.37
CA VAL A 379 -3.62 -4.07 20.51
C VAL A 379 -4.99 -4.12 21.20
N ILE A 380 -5.32 -5.22 21.87
CA ILE A 380 -6.60 -5.37 22.59
C ILE A 380 -6.63 -4.45 23.82
N VAL A 381 -5.60 -4.54 24.68
CA VAL A 381 -5.54 -3.78 25.95
C VAL A 381 -5.51 -2.29 25.67
N SER A 382 -4.74 -1.85 24.67
CA SER A 382 -4.66 -0.44 24.30
C SER A 382 -6.02 0.12 23.88
N THR A 383 -6.81 -0.69 23.17
CA THR A 383 -8.13 -0.28 22.70
C THR A 383 -9.19 -0.34 23.80
N ALA A 384 -9.17 -1.38 24.63
CA ALA A 384 -10.12 -1.56 25.72
C ALA A 384 -9.97 -0.46 26.78
N VAL A 385 -8.73 -0.12 27.15
CA VAL A 385 -8.48 0.94 28.13
C VAL A 385 -8.70 2.32 27.51
N ALA A 386 -8.36 2.54 26.24
CA ALA A 386 -8.72 3.79 25.55
C ALA A 386 -10.23 4.03 25.47
N TYR A 387 -11.04 2.97 25.34
CA TYR A 387 -12.50 3.06 25.42
C TYR A 387 -12.97 3.44 26.84
N LEU A 388 -12.45 2.78 27.88
CA LEU A 388 -12.79 3.07 29.28
C LEU A 388 -12.41 4.50 29.69
N LEU A 389 -11.33 5.03 29.13
CA LEU A 389 -10.81 6.38 29.43
C LEU A 389 -11.23 7.43 28.39
N LEU A 390 -12.04 7.07 27.39
CA LEU A 390 -12.50 7.92 26.27
C LEU A 390 -11.40 8.75 25.59
N TYR A 391 -10.15 8.27 25.58
CA TYR A 391 -8.95 9.02 25.12
C TYR A 391 -8.71 10.37 25.84
N THR A 392 -9.37 10.61 26.98
CA THR A 392 -9.31 11.91 27.69
C THR A 392 -8.12 12.06 28.62
N VAL A 393 -7.32 11.01 28.80
CA VAL A 393 -6.13 11.00 29.66
C VAL A 393 -4.88 10.95 28.77
N PRO A 394 -4.25 12.11 28.45
CA PRO A 394 -3.04 12.16 27.62
C PRO A 394 -1.92 11.25 28.14
N VAL A 395 -1.81 11.12 29.46
CA VAL A 395 -0.81 10.27 30.13
C VAL A 395 -0.95 8.80 29.74
N TYR A 396 -2.19 8.28 29.66
CA TYR A 396 -2.43 6.90 29.26
C TYR A 396 -2.03 6.65 27.80
N GLN A 397 -2.38 7.58 26.90
CA GLN A 397 -2.02 7.49 25.50
C GLN A 397 -0.50 7.46 25.31
N ILE A 398 0.25 8.24 26.10
CA ILE A 398 1.72 8.25 26.09
C ILE A 398 2.26 6.87 26.48
N PHE A 399 1.78 6.29 27.59
CA PHE A 399 2.23 4.96 28.03
C PHE A 399 1.86 3.85 27.04
N ALA A 400 0.63 3.86 26.50
CA ALA A 400 0.19 2.87 25.53
C ALA A 400 0.97 2.98 24.21
N SER A 401 1.24 4.20 23.74
CA SER A 401 2.06 4.46 22.56
C SER A 401 3.50 4.00 22.77
N ALA A 402 4.09 4.32 23.93
CA ALA A 402 5.45 3.88 24.28
C ALA A 402 5.56 2.35 24.33
N ALA A 403 4.60 1.66 24.96
CA ALA A 403 4.58 0.20 25.02
C ALA A 403 4.50 -0.43 23.62
N SER A 404 3.63 0.10 22.75
CA SER A 404 3.49 -0.37 21.36
C SER A 404 4.73 -0.05 20.51
N LEU A 405 5.40 1.08 20.74
CA LEU A 405 6.67 1.42 20.08
C LEU A 405 7.81 0.48 20.50
N VAL A 406 7.92 0.18 21.80
CA VAL A 406 8.90 -0.80 22.32
C VAL A 406 8.64 -2.17 21.69
N TRP A 407 7.38 -2.59 21.61
CA TRP A 407 7.02 -3.83 20.93
C TRP A 407 7.35 -3.79 19.42
N ALA A 408 7.07 -2.70 18.73
CA ALA A 408 7.40 -2.52 17.31
C ALA A 408 8.92 -2.60 17.06
N GLY A 409 9.73 -2.05 17.98
CA GLY A 409 11.19 -2.21 17.97
C GLY A 409 11.63 -3.65 18.22
N TYR A 410 11.02 -4.33 19.20
CA TYR A 410 11.31 -5.72 19.51
C TYR A 410 10.99 -6.68 18.35
N ILE A 411 9.79 -6.59 17.76
CA ILE A 411 9.42 -7.42 16.61
C ILE A 411 10.32 -7.15 15.40
N SER A 412 10.77 -5.90 15.21
CA SER A 412 11.70 -5.56 14.12
C SER A 412 13.02 -6.31 14.23
N ARG A 413 13.60 -6.38 15.43
CA ARG A 413 14.84 -7.14 15.70
C ARG A 413 14.64 -8.64 15.55
N VAL A 414 13.52 -9.17 16.02
CA VAL A 414 13.17 -10.59 15.84
C VAL A 414 13.09 -10.93 14.35
N MET A 415 12.39 -10.11 13.56
CA MET A 415 12.25 -10.34 12.12
C MET A 415 13.58 -10.20 11.35
N GLU A 416 14.48 -9.31 11.78
CA GLU A 416 15.86 -9.25 11.24
C GLU A 416 16.61 -10.54 11.50
N SER A 417 16.50 -11.09 12.71
CA SER A 417 17.12 -12.37 13.07
C SER A 417 16.56 -13.53 12.23
N VAL A 418 15.25 -13.53 11.94
CA VAL A 418 14.63 -14.50 11.03
C VAL A 418 15.17 -14.35 9.60
N ALA A 419 15.28 -13.13 9.09
CA ALA A 419 15.81 -12.88 7.75
C ALA A 419 17.29 -13.29 7.62
N ALA A 420 18.10 -13.00 8.63
CA ALA A 420 19.51 -13.40 8.70
C ALA A 420 19.66 -14.94 8.71
N GLY A 421 18.91 -15.64 9.57
CA GLY A 421 18.98 -17.11 9.65
C GLY A 421 18.54 -17.83 8.38
N VAL A 422 17.65 -17.22 7.58
CA VAL A 422 17.29 -17.72 6.24
C VAL A 422 18.42 -17.48 5.23
N GLY A 423 19.09 -16.32 5.32
CA GLY A 423 20.27 -16.01 4.50
C GLY A 423 21.42 -16.97 4.76
N GLU A 424 21.64 -17.35 6.02
CA GLU A 424 22.67 -18.33 6.40
C GLU A 424 22.38 -19.75 5.92
N LYS A 425 21.12 -20.21 5.94
CA LYS A 425 20.75 -21.57 5.49
C LYS A 425 20.89 -21.74 3.98
N TYR A 426 20.63 -20.67 3.24
CA TYR A 426 20.77 -20.65 1.80
C TYR A 426 21.89 -19.64 1.45
N PRO A 427 23.18 -19.96 1.66
CA PRO A 427 24.25 -19.19 1.05
C PRO A 427 24.14 -19.38 -0.48
N ASP A 428 24.62 -18.40 -1.25
CA ASP A 428 24.42 -18.35 -2.72
C ASP A 428 24.80 -19.63 -3.48
#